data_AF-A0A940RS07-F1
#
_entry.id   AF-A0A940RS07-F1
#
_cell.length_a   1.000
_cell.length_b   1.000
_cell.length_c   1.000
_cell.angle_alpha   90.00
_cell.angle_beta   90.00
_cell.angle_gamma   90.00
#
_symmetry.space_group_name_H-M   'P 1'
#
loop_
_entity.id
_entity.type
_entity.pdbx_description
1 polymer ?
#
loop_
_entity_poly.entity_id
_entity_poly.type
_entity_poly.pdbx_seq_one_letter_code
_entity_poly.pdbx_strand_id
1 'polypeptide(L)'
;PLADIARVSLYPYFPVGYMSWMNQSGAHRADLGGIVCDSVTPYQKVADYFRNREFKDRTVLMHERTPDAWEANQAAFEGEGGLHAPDAITGREQLACGDALYETPVAALQYRLVLAAGADEEFRFLFAPARDDAEIVALRARHLSAAGFDAATTQTATYLDGGRGCIEIETPDPWLDDFANHWLPRQVYYHGDSNRLTTDPQTRNYLRGF
;
A
#
# COMPACT_ATOMS: atom_id res chain seq x y z
N PRO A 1 41.63 -8.57 -8.87
CA PRO A 1 40.18 -8.80 -9.07
C PRO A 1 39.42 -7.52 -8.69
N LEU A 2 38.98 -6.75 -9.68
CA LEU A 2 38.02 -5.67 -9.43
C LEU A 2 36.76 -6.35 -8.90
N ALA A 3 36.31 -5.99 -7.71
CA ALA A 3 35.02 -6.45 -7.22
C ALA A 3 33.97 -6.00 -8.24
N ASP A 4 33.14 -6.94 -8.72
CA ASP A 4 32.04 -6.58 -9.62
C ASP A 4 31.06 -5.70 -8.84
N ILE A 5 30.86 -4.48 -9.32
CA ILE A 5 29.97 -3.48 -8.74
C ILE A 5 28.84 -3.22 -9.72
N ALA A 6 27.60 -3.33 -9.25
CA ALA A 6 26.40 -2.99 -10.01
C ALA A 6 25.88 -1.61 -9.59
N ARG A 7 25.51 -0.78 -10.57
CA ARG A 7 24.79 0.48 -10.34
C ARG A 7 23.33 0.29 -10.75
N VAL A 8 22.42 0.46 -9.82
CA VAL A 8 20.99 0.20 -10.01
C VAL A 8 20.19 1.36 -9.46
N SER A 9 19.12 1.76 -10.17
CA SER A 9 18.11 2.64 -9.61
C SER A 9 16.85 1.82 -9.31
N LEU A 10 16.33 1.91 -8.08
CA LEU A 10 15.10 1.29 -7.62
C LEU A 10 13.99 2.32 -7.58
N TYR A 11 12.83 1.99 -8.17
CA TYR A 11 11.67 2.89 -8.24
C TYR A 11 10.40 2.21 -7.72
N PRO A 12 10.02 2.37 -6.45
CA PRO A 12 8.68 2.06 -5.99
C PRO A 12 7.67 2.92 -6.75
N TYR A 13 6.69 2.29 -7.39
CA TYR A 13 5.64 2.95 -8.18
C TYR A 13 4.26 2.50 -7.68
N PHE A 14 3.58 3.37 -6.93
CA PHE A 14 2.25 3.13 -6.36
C PHE A 14 1.27 4.16 -6.95
N PRO A 15 0.60 3.85 -8.08
CA PRO A 15 -0.37 4.76 -8.67
C PRO A 15 -1.55 4.93 -7.71
N VAL A 16 -1.86 6.18 -7.36
CA VAL A 16 -3.03 6.50 -6.53
C VAL A 16 -4.28 6.61 -7.40
N GLY A 17 -4.11 7.02 -8.65
CA GLY A 17 -5.18 7.15 -9.62
C GLY A 17 -6.03 8.39 -9.39
N TYR A 18 -7.08 8.54 -10.19
CA TYR A 18 -7.94 9.71 -10.15
C TYR A 18 -8.75 9.73 -8.84
N MET A 19 -8.41 10.66 -7.94
CA MET A 19 -9.00 10.68 -6.59
C MET A 19 -10.35 11.41 -6.58
N SER A 20 -10.41 12.60 -7.19
CA SER A 20 -11.60 13.44 -7.12
C SER A 20 -11.60 14.54 -8.17
N TRP A 21 -12.78 14.80 -8.73
CA TRP A 21 -13.03 15.94 -9.60
C TRP A 21 -13.22 17.25 -8.83
N MET A 22 -13.47 17.21 -7.52
CA MET A 22 -13.60 18.44 -6.73
C MET A 22 -12.24 19.01 -6.35
N ASN A 23 -11.34 18.16 -5.86
CA ASN A 23 -9.98 18.53 -5.50
C ASN A 23 -9.13 17.26 -5.39
N GLN A 24 -7.97 17.25 -6.04
CA GLN A 24 -6.94 16.22 -5.87
C GLN A 24 -5.56 16.85 -6.00
N SER A 25 -4.58 16.33 -5.29
CA SER A 25 -3.19 16.77 -5.33
C SER A 25 -2.25 15.68 -4.84
N GLY A 26 -0.96 15.86 -5.06
CA GLY A 26 0.08 15.00 -4.52
C GLY A 26 1.39 15.76 -4.37
N ALA A 27 2.05 15.60 -3.24
CA ALA A 27 3.37 16.21 -3.02
C ALA A 27 4.21 15.35 -2.09
N HIS A 28 5.53 15.45 -2.22
CA HIS A 28 6.43 14.88 -1.23
C HIS A 28 6.50 15.76 0.02
N ARG A 29 6.36 15.12 1.19
CA ARG A 29 6.36 15.75 2.50
C ARG A 29 7.50 15.17 3.33
N ALA A 30 8.64 15.86 3.34
CA ALA A 30 9.83 15.42 4.08
C ALA A 30 9.59 15.32 5.60
N ASP A 31 8.73 16.18 6.14
CA ASP A 31 8.31 16.18 7.54
C ASP A 31 7.48 14.94 7.94
N LEU A 32 6.81 14.30 6.96
CA LEU A 32 6.05 13.07 7.13
C LEU A 32 6.79 11.83 6.60
N GLY A 33 7.89 12.04 5.88
CA GLY A 33 8.75 11.00 5.31
C GLY A 33 8.04 10.16 4.24
N GLY A 34 7.38 10.82 3.29
CA GLY A 34 6.68 10.15 2.20
C GLY A 34 6.01 11.11 1.21
N ILE A 35 5.36 10.52 0.20
CA ILE A 35 4.43 11.23 -0.68
C ILE A 35 3.04 11.20 -0.04
N VAL A 36 2.39 12.37 -0.01
CA VAL A 36 1.01 12.53 0.46
C VAL A 36 0.16 12.99 -0.71
N CYS A 37 -0.78 12.15 -1.10
CA CYS A 37 -1.83 12.47 -2.07
C CYS A 37 -3.09 12.83 -1.31
N ASP A 38 -3.65 14.01 -1.56
CA ASP A 38 -4.79 14.58 -0.82
C ASP A 38 -5.93 14.87 -1.78
N SER A 39 -7.16 14.66 -1.31
CA SER A 39 -8.35 14.94 -2.10
C SER A 39 -9.51 15.42 -1.22
N VAL A 40 -10.57 15.88 -1.87
CA VAL A 40 -11.87 16.06 -1.20
C VAL A 40 -12.87 15.13 -1.85
N THR A 41 -13.40 14.17 -1.09
CA THR A 41 -14.47 13.28 -1.56
C THR A 41 -15.64 14.11 -2.08
N PRO A 42 -16.07 13.92 -3.35
CA PRO A 42 -17.09 14.78 -3.92
C PRO A 42 -18.44 14.74 -3.20
N TYR A 43 -19.07 15.91 -3.08
CA TYR A 43 -20.41 16.05 -2.52
C TYR A 43 -21.14 17.26 -3.08
N GLN A 44 -22.46 17.27 -2.95
CA GLN A 44 -23.31 18.41 -3.33
C GLN A 44 -24.16 18.93 -2.16
N LYS A 45 -24.58 18.04 -1.25
CA LYS A 45 -25.43 18.43 -0.12
C LYS A 45 -24.56 18.85 1.07
N VAL A 46 -24.93 19.95 1.74
CA VAL A 46 -24.24 20.40 2.96
C VAL A 46 -24.25 19.36 4.08
N ALA A 47 -25.28 18.50 4.13
CA ALA A 47 -25.33 17.40 5.09
C ALA A 47 -24.18 16.39 4.90
N ASP A 48 -23.71 16.21 3.66
CA ASP A 48 -22.63 15.28 3.35
C ASP A 48 -21.27 15.81 3.81
N TYR A 49 -21.07 17.14 3.83
CA TYR A 49 -19.85 17.75 4.38
C TYR A 49 -19.57 17.30 5.82
N PHE A 50 -20.59 17.37 6.69
CA PHE A 50 -20.44 16.97 8.09
C PHE A 50 -20.22 15.47 8.27
N ARG A 51 -20.73 14.65 7.36
CA ARG A 51 -20.51 13.20 7.35
C ARG A 51 -19.10 12.83 6.86
N ASN A 52 -18.63 13.52 5.82
CA ASN A 52 -17.40 13.19 5.11
C ASN A 52 -16.15 13.75 5.80
N ARG A 53 -16.28 14.72 6.72
CA ARG A 53 -15.12 15.36 7.38
C ARG A 53 -14.17 14.40 8.11
N GLU A 54 -14.64 13.20 8.47
CA GLU A 54 -13.83 12.18 9.15
C GLU A 54 -13.25 11.15 8.17
N PHE A 55 -13.45 11.32 6.86
CA PHE A 55 -12.91 10.43 5.84
C PHE A 55 -11.40 10.52 5.79
N LYS A 56 -10.79 9.41 5.39
CA LYS A 56 -9.36 9.31 5.14
C LYS A 56 -9.07 9.65 3.68
N ASP A 57 -9.33 10.90 3.31
CA ASP A 57 -9.19 11.38 1.92
C ASP A 57 -7.73 11.60 1.48
N ARG A 58 -6.76 11.16 2.30
CA ARG A 58 -5.34 11.11 1.95
C ARG A 58 -4.89 9.68 1.72
N THR A 59 -4.08 9.50 0.69
CA THR A 59 -3.32 8.28 0.42
C THR A 59 -1.85 8.60 0.56
N VAL A 60 -1.13 7.83 1.37
CA VAL A 60 0.28 8.08 1.64
C VAL A 60 1.15 6.88 1.27
N LEU A 61 2.33 7.16 0.70
CA LEU A 61 3.43 6.20 0.59
C LEU A 61 4.60 6.74 1.41
N MET A 62 4.80 6.15 2.59
CA MET A 62 5.89 6.50 3.49
C MET A 62 7.09 5.59 3.27
N HIS A 63 8.30 6.15 3.43
CA HIS A 63 9.55 5.43 3.32
C HIS A 63 10.32 5.41 4.65
N GLU A 64 10.90 4.26 5.00
CA GLU A 64 11.82 4.17 6.14
C GLU A 64 13.14 4.87 5.82
N ARG A 65 13.72 4.55 4.66
CA ARG A 65 14.94 5.18 4.12
C ARG A 65 14.59 6.34 3.20
N THR A 66 15.21 7.50 3.40
CA THR A 66 15.01 8.68 2.54
C THR A 66 15.42 8.39 1.09
N PRO A 67 14.56 8.67 0.09
CA PRO A 67 14.85 8.50 -1.33
C PRO A 67 15.77 9.62 -1.86
N ASP A 68 16.40 9.37 -3.00
CA ASP A 68 17.21 10.36 -3.71
C ASP A 68 16.36 11.36 -4.50
N ALA A 69 15.20 10.92 -4.99
CA ALA A 69 14.24 11.76 -5.72
C ALA A 69 12.83 11.14 -5.67
N TRP A 70 11.82 11.89 -6.11
CA TRP A 70 10.42 11.47 -6.15
C TRP A 70 9.71 12.01 -7.39
N GLU A 71 8.50 11.53 -7.65
CA GLU A 71 7.55 12.11 -8.59
C GLU A 71 6.13 11.87 -8.08
N ALA A 72 5.33 12.94 -8.00
CA ALA A 72 3.95 12.87 -7.57
C ALA A 72 2.93 13.11 -8.68
N ASN A 73 3.37 13.44 -9.90
CA ASN A 73 2.52 13.62 -11.07
C ASN A 73 2.56 12.39 -12.00
N GLN A 74 1.42 11.73 -12.19
CA GLN A 74 1.36 10.49 -12.97
C GLN A 74 1.71 10.72 -14.45
N ALA A 75 1.21 11.79 -15.07
CA ALA A 75 1.47 12.08 -16.47
C ALA A 75 2.95 12.44 -16.70
N ALA A 76 3.57 13.18 -15.77
CA ALA A 76 4.99 13.50 -15.83
C ALA A 76 5.88 12.27 -15.61
N PHE A 77 5.44 11.31 -14.78
CA PHE A 77 6.14 10.05 -14.58
C PHE A 77 6.13 9.19 -15.85
N GLU A 78 4.94 8.96 -16.40
CA GLU A 78 4.72 8.09 -17.56
C GLU A 78 5.29 8.69 -18.85
N GLY A 79 4.97 9.95 -19.14
CA GLY A 79 5.28 10.60 -20.41
C GLY A 79 4.74 9.82 -21.62
N GLU A 80 5.40 9.93 -22.77
CA GLU A 80 5.00 9.23 -23.99
C GLU A 80 5.35 7.73 -23.95
N GLY A 81 6.35 7.36 -23.15
CA GLY A 81 6.74 5.95 -22.96
C GLY A 81 5.75 5.12 -22.16
N GLY A 82 4.79 5.75 -21.46
CA GLY A 82 3.76 5.08 -20.66
C GLY A 82 4.35 4.20 -19.56
N LEU A 83 3.57 3.24 -19.06
CA LEU A 83 4.03 2.29 -18.04
C LEU A 83 5.12 1.33 -18.52
N HIS A 84 5.27 1.13 -19.83
CA HIS A 84 6.25 0.19 -20.37
C HIS A 84 7.68 0.76 -20.34
N ALA A 85 7.83 2.05 -20.61
CA ALA A 85 9.13 2.73 -20.62
C ALA A 85 9.00 4.18 -20.11
N PRO A 86 8.64 4.40 -18.83
CA PRO A 86 8.31 5.74 -18.33
C PRO A 86 9.40 6.77 -18.62
N ASP A 87 9.03 7.93 -19.15
CA ASP A 87 9.98 8.97 -19.54
C ASP A 87 10.79 9.49 -18.34
N ALA A 88 10.19 9.49 -17.14
CA ALA A 88 10.88 9.88 -15.91
C ALA A 88 11.99 8.91 -15.49
N ILE A 89 11.94 7.64 -15.96
CA ILE A 89 12.98 6.62 -15.71
C ILE A 89 13.98 6.57 -16.86
N THR A 90 13.51 6.58 -18.10
CA THR A 90 14.36 6.33 -19.29
C THR A 90 15.02 7.61 -19.81
N GLY A 91 14.36 8.76 -19.66
CA GLY A 91 14.82 10.04 -20.20
C GLY A 91 15.67 10.88 -19.25
N ARG A 92 15.83 10.46 -17.98
CA ARG A 92 16.49 11.24 -16.93
C ARG A 92 17.29 10.36 -15.97
N GLU A 93 18.36 10.92 -15.40
CA GLU A 93 19.13 10.24 -14.35
C GLU A 93 18.40 10.26 -12.99
N GLN A 94 17.63 11.32 -12.73
CA GLN A 94 16.84 11.49 -11.52
C GLN A 94 15.40 11.90 -11.84
N LEU A 95 14.45 11.45 -11.01
CA LEU A 95 13.07 11.93 -11.05
C LEU A 95 13.04 13.45 -10.82
N ALA A 96 11.99 14.09 -11.33
CA ALA A 96 11.89 15.55 -11.38
C ALA A 96 11.58 16.20 -10.03
N CYS A 97 11.19 15.41 -9.03
CA CYS A 97 10.62 15.91 -7.77
C CYS A 97 9.33 16.73 -8.01
N GLY A 98 8.54 16.35 -9.02
CA GLY A 98 7.30 17.02 -9.37
C GLY A 98 6.18 16.77 -8.36
N ASP A 99 5.32 17.79 -8.22
CA ASP A 99 4.06 17.72 -7.48
C ASP A 99 2.89 17.62 -8.46
N ALA A 100 1.76 17.06 -8.02
CA ALA A 100 0.49 17.09 -8.74
C ALA A 100 -0.42 18.17 -8.15
N LEU A 101 -0.84 19.13 -8.99
CA LEU A 101 -1.71 20.24 -8.59
C LEU A 101 -3.02 20.18 -9.39
N TYR A 102 -4.06 19.58 -8.82
CA TYR A 102 -5.30 19.24 -9.55
C TYR A 102 -5.06 18.32 -10.76
N GLU A 103 -4.02 17.50 -10.64
CA GLU A 103 -3.62 16.47 -11.60
C GLU A 103 -3.70 15.10 -10.94
N THR A 104 -3.71 14.02 -11.72
CA THR A 104 -3.75 12.66 -11.17
C THR A 104 -2.44 12.35 -10.46
N PRO A 105 -2.49 12.12 -9.12
CA PRO A 105 -1.27 11.93 -8.37
C PRO A 105 -0.76 10.48 -8.45
N VAL A 106 0.53 10.32 -8.28
CA VAL A 106 1.22 9.03 -8.12
C VAL A 106 2.14 9.09 -6.90
N ALA A 107 2.49 7.94 -6.34
CA ALA A 107 3.56 7.86 -5.37
C ALA A 107 4.75 7.09 -5.99
N ALA A 108 5.66 7.84 -6.62
CA ALA A 108 6.89 7.29 -7.19
C ALA A 108 8.12 7.82 -6.44
N LEU A 109 8.98 6.90 -5.99
CA LEU A 109 10.25 7.22 -5.32
C LEU A 109 11.43 6.72 -6.17
N GLN A 110 12.63 7.24 -5.91
CA GLN A 110 13.86 6.75 -6.53
C GLN A 110 14.96 6.55 -5.48
N TYR A 111 15.64 5.41 -5.56
CA TYR A 111 16.86 5.12 -4.82
C TYR A 111 17.97 4.73 -5.78
N ARG A 112 19.14 5.35 -5.66
CA ARG A 112 20.32 5.12 -6.49
C ARG A 112 21.35 4.32 -5.70
N LEU A 113 21.57 3.10 -6.13
CA LEU A 113 22.33 2.09 -5.40
C LEU A 113 23.63 1.73 -6.10
N VAL A 114 24.64 1.45 -5.30
CA VAL A 114 25.91 0.86 -5.73
C VAL A 114 26.07 -0.43 -4.94
N LEU A 115 25.81 -1.56 -5.58
CA LEU A 115 25.81 -2.88 -4.95
C LEU A 115 27.11 -3.62 -5.28
N ALA A 116 27.78 -4.12 -4.24
CA ALA A 116 28.88 -5.07 -4.42
C ALA A 116 28.34 -6.45 -4.79
N ALA A 117 29.18 -7.29 -5.39
CA ALA A 117 28.84 -8.68 -5.67
C ALA A 117 28.34 -9.41 -4.40
N GLY A 118 27.13 -9.95 -4.47
CA GLY A 118 26.48 -10.68 -3.37
C GLY A 118 25.86 -9.80 -2.28
N ALA A 119 25.87 -8.47 -2.41
CA ALA A 119 25.24 -7.58 -1.44
C ALA A 119 23.70 -7.59 -1.56
N ASP A 120 23.03 -7.49 -0.42
CA ASP A 120 21.59 -7.29 -0.28
C ASP A 120 21.28 -5.96 0.45
N GLU A 121 20.18 -5.32 0.06
CA GLU A 121 19.69 -4.08 0.65
C GLU A 121 18.18 -4.21 0.87
N GLU A 122 17.70 -3.82 2.05
CA GLU A 122 16.29 -3.90 2.41
C GLU A 122 15.65 -2.51 2.49
N PHE A 123 14.45 -2.38 1.93
CA PHE A 123 13.66 -1.15 1.91
C PHE A 123 12.26 -1.43 2.45
N ARG A 124 11.82 -0.63 3.42
CA ARG A 124 10.45 -0.70 3.96
C ARG A 124 9.64 0.52 3.53
N PHE A 125 8.42 0.23 3.13
CA PHE A 125 7.42 1.22 2.75
C PHE A 125 6.11 0.95 3.47
N LEU A 126 5.36 2.00 3.76
CA LEU A 126 4.01 1.88 4.31
C LEU A 126 3.05 2.68 3.43
N PHE A 127 2.12 1.95 2.81
CA PHE A 127 1.06 2.51 1.97
C PHE A 127 -0.26 2.45 2.72
N ALA A 128 -0.92 3.60 2.94
CA ALA A 128 -2.11 3.65 3.78
C ALA A 128 -3.02 4.83 3.45
N PRO A 129 -4.34 4.72 3.73
CA PRO A 129 -5.20 5.87 3.84
C PRO A 129 -4.98 6.57 5.19
N ALA A 130 -5.05 7.89 5.22
CA ALA A 130 -4.96 8.69 6.45
C ALA A 130 -5.96 9.85 6.44
N ARG A 131 -6.42 10.25 7.63
CA ARG A 131 -7.30 11.40 7.81
C ARG A 131 -6.51 12.71 7.87
N ASP A 132 -5.43 12.71 8.66
CA ASP A 132 -4.63 13.91 8.91
C ASP A 132 -3.14 13.59 9.11
N ASP A 133 -2.31 14.64 9.25
CA ASP A 133 -0.86 14.52 9.46
C ASP A 133 -0.54 13.75 10.75
N ALA A 134 -1.36 13.90 11.79
CA ALA A 134 -1.17 13.19 13.06
C ALA A 134 -1.35 11.68 12.90
N GLU A 135 -2.35 11.25 12.11
CA GLU A 135 -2.53 9.84 11.77
C GLU A 135 -1.37 9.28 10.94
N ILE A 136 -0.84 10.06 9.97
CA ILE A 136 0.33 9.66 9.18
C ILE A 136 1.53 9.40 10.11
N VAL A 137 1.80 10.32 11.04
CA VAL A 137 2.87 10.18 12.04
C VAL A 137 2.65 8.96 12.92
N ALA A 138 1.42 8.72 13.38
CA ALA A 138 1.08 7.56 14.22
C ALA A 138 1.27 6.24 13.48
N LEU A 139 0.83 6.16 12.21
CA LEU A 139 1.01 4.98 11.35
C LEU A 139 2.50 4.70 11.12
N ARG A 140 3.28 5.74 10.81
CA ARG A 140 4.74 5.64 10.64
C ARG A 140 5.40 5.07 11.89
N ALA A 141 5.14 5.68 13.05
CA ALA A 141 5.75 5.27 14.32
C ALA A 141 5.38 3.84 14.71
N ARG A 142 4.15 3.42 14.43
CA ARG A 142 3.66 2.08 14.78
C ARG A 142 4.21 0.98 13.88
N HIS A 143 4.32 1.24 12.57
CA HIS A 143 4.50 0.18 11.59
C HIS A 143 5.79 0.30 10.77
N LEU A 144 6.33 1.50 10.51
CA LEU A 144 7.42 1.67 9.55
C LEU A 144 8.81 1.50 10.18
N SER A 145 9.08 0.27 10.64
CA SER A 145 10.38 -0.20 11.09
C SER A 145 10.44 -1.73 11.06
N ALA A 146 11.63 -2.32 11.15
CA ALA A 146 11.79 -3.78 11.29
C ALA A 146 10.89 -4.35 12.41
N ALA A 147 10.98 -3.79 13.61
CA ALA A 147 10.18 -4.22 14.76
C ALA A 147 8.68 -3.99 14.55
N GLY A 148 8.30 -2.91 13.87
CA GLY A 148 6.90 -2.62 13.54
C GLY A 148 6.29 -3.66 12.58
N PHE A 149 7.07 -4.11 11.59
CA PHE A 149 6.68 -5.19 10.68
C PHE A 149 6.58 -6.53 11.42
N ASP A 150 7.57 -6.87 12.24
CA ASP A 150 7.57 -8.13 13.01
C ASP A 150 6.40 -8.21 14.00
N ALA A 151 6.10 -7.11 14.68
CA ALA A 151 4.95 -7.01 15.58
C ALA A 151 3.62 -7.16 14.84
N ALA A 152 3.47 -6.51 13.68
CA ALA A 152 2.28 -6.63 12.85
C ALA A 152 2.09 -8.06 12.31
N THR A 153 3.16 -8.68 11.81
CA THR A 153 3.15 -10.08 11.34
C THR A 153 2.76 -11.03 12.46
N THR A 154 3.33 -10.87 13.65
CA THR A 154 2.98 -11.68 14.82
C THR A 154 1.51 -11.50 15.20
N GLN A 155 1.02 -10.25 15.25
CA GLN A 155 -0.38 -9.96 15.55
C GLN A 155 -1.33 -10.60 14.53
N THR A 156 -1.01 -10.51 13.24
CA THR A 156 -1.79 -11.16 12.17
C THR A 156 -1.74 -12.68 12.29
N ALA A 157 -0.58 -13.26 12.59
CA ALA A 157 -0.44 -14.70 12.80
C ALA A 157 -1.32 -15.18 13.97
N THR A 158 -1.29 -14.48 15.12
CA THR A 158 -2.17 -14.79 16.26
C THR A 158 -3.65 -14.66 15.92
N TYR A 159 -4.04 -13.64 15.17
CA TYR A 159 -5.43 -13.48 14.71
C TYR A 159 -5.86 -14.62 13.79
N LEU A 160 -5.02 -15.01 12.83
CA LEU A 160 -5.30 -16.13 11.93
C LEU A 160 -5.31 -17.48 12.65
N ASP A 161 -4.48 -17.65 13.69
CA ASP A 161 -4.45 -18.84 14.54
C ASP A 161 -5.79 -19.07 15.25
N GLY A 162 -6.43 -18.00 15.72
CA GLY A 162 -7.78 -18.04 16.27
C GLY A 162 -8.86 -18.48 15.27
N GLY A 163 -8.56 -18.41 13.96
CA GLY A 163 -9.44 -18.82 12.86
C GLY A 163 -9.16 -20.22 12.28
N ARG A 164 -8.27 -21.02 12.87
CA ARG A 164 -7.90 -22.37 12.37
C ARG A 164 -9.05 -23.37 12.29
N GLY A 165 -10.18 -23.08 12.93
CA GLY A 165 -11.31 -23.99 13.01
C GLY A 165 -11.05 -25.11 14.03
N CYS A 166 -11.83 -26.19 13.93
CA CYS A 166 -11.80 -27.32 14.88
C CYS A 166 -11.64 -28.68 14.19
N ILE A 167 -11.33 -28.70 12.90
CA ILE A 167 -11.21 -29.91 12.09
C ILE A 167 -9.83 -29.89 11.43
N GLU A 168 -9.11 -30.99 11.58
CA GLU A 168 -7.89 -31.31 10.87
C GLU A 168 -8.08 -32.71 10.27
N ILE A 169 -7.83 -32.85 8.98
CA ILE A 169 -7.96 -34.11 8.25
C ILE A 169 -6.61 -34.60 7.76
N GLU A 170 -6.45 -35.91 7.70
CA GLU A 170 -5.33 -36.59 7.05
C GLU A 170 -5.93 -37.68 6.17
N THR A 171 -5.75 -37.55 4.85
CA THR A 171 -6.36 -38.41 3.86
C THR A 171 -5.33 -38.88 2.82
N PRO A 172 -5.65 -39.90 2.00
CA PRO A 172 -4.79 -40.27 0.89
C PRO A 172 -4.67 -39.21 -0.22
N ASP A 173 -5.45 -38.12 -0.15
CA ASP A 173 -5.39 -36.99 -1.09
C ASP A 173 -4.80 -35.74 -0.40
N PRO A 174 -3.49 -35.46 -0.61
CA PRO A 174 -2.83 -34.32 0.02
C PRO A 174 -3.42 -32.97 -0.39
N TRP A 175 -4.05 -32.87 -1.56
CA TRP A 175 -4.65 -31.62 -2.00
C TRP A 175 -5.90 -31.29 -1.18
N LEU A 176 -6.70 -32.31 -0.86
CA LEU A 176 -7.86 -32.16 0.02
C LEU A 176 -7.44 -31.75 1.42
N ASP A 177 -6.37 -32.35 1.95
CA ASP A 177 -5.82 -32.02 3.26
C ASP A 177 -5.32 -30.57 3.30
N ASP A 178 -4.53 -30.14 2.31
CA ASP A 178 -4.06 -28.76 2.21
C ASP A 178 -5.23 -27.78 2.16
N PHE A 179 -6.22 -28.04 1.32
CA PHE A 179 -7.42 -27.20 1.20
C PHE A 179 -8.18 -27.09 2.53
N ALA A 180 -8.53 -28.22 3.13
CA ALA A 180 -9.37 -28.29 4.32
C ALA A 180 -8.66 -27.73 5.57
N ASN A 181 -7.35 -27.97 5.71
CA ASN A 181 -6.60 -27.62 6.92
C ASN A 181 -6.04 -26.19 6.87
N HIS A 182 -5.74 -25.63 5.69
CA HIS A 182 -5.03 -24.35 5.57
C HIS A 182 -5.86 -23.24 4.90
N TRP A 183 -6.75 -23.57 3.98
CA TRP A 183 -7.46 -22.56 3.17
C TRP A 183 -8.91 -22.36 3.58
N LEU A 184 -9.66 -23.46 3.79
CA LEU A 184 -11.08 -23.42 4.15
C LEU A 184 -11.37 -22.68 5.47
N PRO A 185 -10.64 -22.92 6.59
CA PRO A 185 -10.95 -22.29 7.86
C PRO A 185 -10.75 -20.78 7.81
N ARG A 186 -9.70 -20.33 7.12
CA ARG A 186 -9.40 -18.92 6.91
C ARG A 186 -10.53 -18.20 6.15
N GLN A 187 -11.10 -18.84 5.12
CA GLN A 187 -12.20 -18.25 4.35
C GLN A 187 -13.48 -18.12 5.18
N VAL A 188 -13.81 -19.15 5.97
CA VAL A 188 -14.96 -19.13 6.89
C VAL A 188 -14.78 -18.05 7.95
N TYR A 189 -13.59 -17.98 8.57
CA TYR A 189 -13.26 -16.98 9.58
C TYR A 189 -13.34 -15.55 9.03
N TYR A 190 -12.78 -15.30 7.84
CA TYR A 190 -12.91 -14.00 7.17
C TYR A 190 -14.36 -13.57 7.01
N HIS A 191 -15.24 -14.47 6.55
CA HIS A 191 -16.66 -14.12 6.38
C HIS A 191 -17.36 -13.83 7.71
N GLY A 192 -17.15 -14.68 8.72
CA GLY A 192 -17.79 -14.54 10.03
C GLY A 192 -17.31 -13.32 10.82
N ASP A 193 -16.01 -13.00 10.75
CA ASP A 193 -15.42 -11.91 11.54
C ASP A 193 -15.60 -10.53 10.88
N SER A 194 -15.32 -10.44 9.58
CA SER A 194 -15.40 -9.15 8.87
C SER A 194 -16.81 -8.78 8.41
N ASN A 195 -17.77 -9.71 8.46
CA ASN A 195 -19.07 -9.60 7.78
C ASN A 195 -18.93 -9.14 6.32
N ARG A 196 -17.87 -9.60 5.64
CA ARG A 196 -17.51 -9.21 4.26
C ARG A 196 -17.20 -7.72 4.08
N LEU A 197 -16.82 -7.02 5.15
CA LEU A 197 -16.62 -5.58 5.16
C LEU A 197 -17.85 -4.80 4.66
N THR A 198 -19.04 -5.37 4.87
CA THR A 198 -20.33 -4.71 4.59
C THR A 198 -21.15 -4.57 5.87
N THR A 199 -21.92 -3.50 5.95
CA THR A 199 -22.93 -3.29 6.99
C THR A 199 -24.26 -3.99 6.68
N ASP A 200 -24.36 -4.66 5.53
CA ASP A 200 -25.55 -5.42 5.12
C ASP A 200 -25.50 -6.84 5.74
N PRO A 201 -26.43 -7.21 6.66
CA PRO A 201 -26.46 -8.53 7.25
C PRO A 201 -26.88 -9.56 6.21
N GLN A 202 -25.91 -10.11 5.48
CA GLN A 202 -26.15 -11.21 4.54
C GLN A 202 -26.20 -12.56 5.25
N THR A 203 -27.06 -12.68 6.27
CA THR A 203 -27.31 -13.93 7.02
C THR A 203 -27.80 -15.05 6.10
N ARG A 204 -28.37 -14.73 4.93
CA ARG A 204 -28.97 -15.71 4.00
C ARG A 204 -27.95 -16.56 3.23
N ASN A 205 -26.68 -16.17 3.16
CA ASN A 205 -25.67 -16.87 2.35
C ASN A 205 -24.73 -17.77 3.17
N TYR A 206 -24.85 -17.84 4.49
CA TYR A 206 -23.95 -18.66 5.33
C TYR A 206 -24.27 -20.18 5.30
N LEU A 207 -25.44 -20.59 4.80
CA LEU A 207 -25.93 -21.99 4.89
C LEU A 207 -26.25 -22.66 3.54
N ARG A 208 -25.74 -22.15 2.41
CA ARG A 208 -25.97 -22.75 1.08
C ARG A 208 -24.71 -23.26 0.37
N GLY A 209 -23.64 -23.47 1.12
CA GLY A 209 -22.36 -24.00 0.62
C GLY A 209 -21.87 -25.22 1.42
N PHE A 210 -22.80 -26.03 1.92
CA PHE A 210 -22.54 -27.43 2.30
C PHE A 210 -23.33 -28.32 1.34
#